data_AF-W1XV61-F1
#
_entry.id   AF-W1XV61-F1
#
_cell.length_a   1.000
_cell.length_b   1.000
_cell.length_c   1.000
_cell.angle_alpha   90.00
_cell.angle_beta   90.00
_cell.angle_gamma   90.00
#
_symmetry.space_group_name_H-M   'P 1'
#
loop_
_entity.id
_entity.type
_entity.pdbx_description
1 polymer ?
#
loop_
_entity_poly.entity_id
_entity_poly.type
_entity_poly.pdbx_seq_one_letter_code
_entity_poly.pdbx_strand_id
1 'polypeptide(L)'
;MKAGIEEDAIPTIHYSSQVAEYAIVEGNCVLKHHVLIGGNAVVRGGPILLDEHVVIQGESRITGAVIIENHVELTDNAVVEAF
;
A
#
# COMPACT_ATOMS: atom_id res chain seq x y z
N MET A 1 -8.20 -8.41 -21.30
CA MET A 1 -8.55 -8.63 -19.89
C MET A 1 -7.89 -7.55 -19.07
N LYS A 2 -8.64 -6.57 -18.55
CA LYS A 2 -8.14 -5.66 -17.52
C LYS A 2 -8.70 -6.17 -16.21
N ALA A 3 -7.88 -6.86 -15.42
CA ALA A 3 -8.29 -7.36 -14.12
C ALA A 3 -8.26 -6.21 -13.10
N GLY A 4 -9.36 -6.02 -12.36
CA GLY A 4 -9.36 -5.37 -11.06
C GLY A 4 -9.27 -3.84 -11.03
N ILE A 5 -10.11 -3.13 -11.79
CA ILE A 5 -10.48 -1.74 -11.46
C ILE A 5 -11.86 -1.74 -10.81
N GLU A 6 -12.00 -2.44 -9.69
CA GLU A 6 -13.25 -2.42 -8.93
C GLU A 6 -12.97 -1.76 -7.59
N GLU A 7 -13.76 -0.74 -7.31
CA GLU A 7 -13.79 0.08 -6.09
C GLU A 7 -14.03 -0.78 -4.82
N ASP A 8 -14.40 -2.06 -5.00
CA ASP A 8 -14.58 -3.11 -4.00
C ASP A 8 -13.42 -4.13 -3.92
N ALA A 9 -12.26 -3.83 -4.52
CA ALA A 9 -11.12 -4.73 -4.46
C ALA A 9 -10.63 -4.91 -3.01
N ILE A 10 -10.64 -6.16 -2.55
CA ILE A 10 -10.15 -6.55 -1.23
C ILE A 10 -8.62 -6.53 -1.27
N PRO A 11 -7.94 -5.76 -0.40
CA PRO A 11 -6.48 -5.75 -0.36
C PRO A 11 -5.97 -7.15 -0.04
N THR A 12 -5.01 -7.63 -0.84
CA THR A 12 -4.45 -8.96 -0.67
C THR A 12 -3.15 -8.88 0.11
N ILE A 13 -3.17 -9.38 1.34
CA ILE A 13 -2.03 -9.39 2.25
C ILE A 13 -1.46 -10.81 2.31
N HIS A 14 -0.18 -10.97 1.99
CA HIS A 14 0.52 -12.24 2.06
C HIS A 14 1.78 -12.18 2.93
N TYR A 15 2.23 -13.37 3.35
CA TYR A 15 3.45 -13.59 4.14
C TYR A 15 3.43 -12.79 5.45
N SER A 16 4.59 -12.32 5.92
CA SER A 16 4.77 -11.53 7.13
C SER A 16 4.33 -10.06 6.98
N SER A 17 3.33 -9.79 6.13
CA SER A 17 2.84 -8.43 5.89
C SER A 17 1.71 -8.08 6.84
N GLN A 18 1.70 -6.83 7.33
CA GLN A 18 0.79 -6.38 8.38
C GLN A 18 0.30 -4.97 8.08
N VAL A 19 -1.00 -4.76 8.33
CA VAL A 19 -1.63 -3.44 8.40
C VAL A 19 -2.10 -3.25 9.84
N ALA A 20 -1.68 -2.16 10.47
CA ALA A 20 -1.88 -1.92 11.90
C ALA A 20 -2.37 -0.48 12.17
N GLU A 21 -2.74 -0.22 13.42
CA GLU A 21 -3.16 1.10 13.92
C GLU A 21 -4.38 1.66 13.17
N TYR A 22 -4.30 2.89 12.65
CA TYR A 22 -5.37 3.57 11.89
C TYR A 22 -5.08 3.57 10.39
N ALA A 23 -4.19 2.70 9.92
CA ALA A 23 -3.85 2.61 8.52
C ALA A 23 -5.06 2.16 7.69
N ILE A 24 -5.29 2.86 6.58
CA ILE A 24 -6.37 2.57 5.64
C ILE A 24 -5.76 2.06 4.35
N VAL A 25 -6.17 0.87 3.92
CA VAL A 25 -5.77 0.27 2.65
C VAL A 25 -7.03 -0.07 1.87
N GLU A 26 -7.26 0.65 0.78
CA GLU A 26 -8.47 0.56 -0.04
C GLU A 26 -8.13 0.34 -1.52
N GLY A 27 -8.94 -0.46 -2.20
CA GLY A 27 -8.77 -0.77 -3.62
C GLY A 27 -7.82 -1.92 -3.91
N ASN A 28 -7.38 -2.02 -5.16
CA ASN A 28 -6.61 -3.15 -5.65
C ASN A 28 -5.14 -3.04 -5.23
N CYS A 29 -4.88 -3.43 -3.97
CA CYS A 29 -3.56 -3.41 -3.35
C CYS A 29 -3.07 -4.82 -3.04
N VAL A 30 -1.80 -5.08 -3.34
CA VAL A 30 -1.12 -6.36 -3.11
C VAL A 30 0.11 -6.11 -2.24
N LEU A 31 0.13 -6.69 -1.04
CA LEU A 31 1.22 -6.57 -0.07
C LEU A 31 1.91 -7.93 0.10
N LYS A 32 3.21 -8.00 -0.17
CA LYS A 32 4.00 -9.24 -0.16
C LYS A 32 5.41 -9.05 0.41
N HIS A 33 6.01 -10.15 0.89
CA HIS A 33 7.37 -10.22 1.42
C HIS A 33 7.78 -9.08 2.39
N HIS A 34 7.15 -9.05 3.58
CA HIS A 34 7.47 -8.13 4.69
C HIS A 34 7.05 -6.68 4.43
N VAL A 35 5.77 -6.45 4.15
CA VAL A 35 5.20 -5.08 4.14
C VAL A 35 4.60 -4.72 5.49
N LEU A 36 4.95 -3.55 6.04
CA LEU A 36 4.31 -2.98 7.21
C LEU A 36 3.62 -1.68 6.84
N ILE A 37 2.33 -1.57 7.12
CA ILE A 37 1.58 -0.32 7.02
C ILE A 37 1.01 0.02 8.41
N GLY A 38 1.35 1.19 8.94
CA GLY A 38 0.95 1.64 10.28
C GLY A 38 0.74 3.15 10.36
N GLY A 39 0.49 3.68 11.56
CA GLY A 39 0.14 5.08 11.77
C GLY A 39 -1.27 5.42 11.29
N ASN A 40 -1.36 6.56 10.61
CA ASN A 40 -2.54 7.06 9.89
C ASN A 40 -2.32 7.00 8.37
N ALA A 41 -1.48 6.07 7.90
CA ALA A 41 -1.15 5.96 6.50
C ALA A 41 -2.39 5.60 5.67
N VAL A 42 -2.51 6.23 4.50
CA VAL A 42 -3.63 6.00 3.58
C VAL A 42 -3.09 5.51 2.24
N VAL A 43 -3.41 4.27 1.91
CA VAL A 43 -3.06 3.63 0.63
C VAL A 43 -4.36 3.37 -0.11
N ARG A 44 -4.59 4.09 -1.21
CA ARG A 44 -5.85 3.99 -1.96
C ARG A 44 -5.65 4.03 -3.46
N GLY A 45 -6.49 3.30 -4.18
CA GLY A 45 -6.45 3.25 -5.65
C GLY A 45 -6.03 1.88 -6.13
N GLY A 46 -5.48 1.80 -7.34
CA GLY A 46 -5.07 0.52 -7.88
C GLY A 46 -4.72 0.55 -9.37
N PRO A 47 -3.87 -0.38 -9.83
CA PRO A 47 -3.22 -1.44 -9.03
C PRO A 47 -2.03 -0.91 -8.19
N ILE A 48 -1.95 -1.31 -6.92
CA ILE A 48 -0.83 -1.01 -6.02
C ILE A 48 -0.11 -2.31 -5.68
N LEU A 49 1.21 -2.34 -5.86
CA LEU A 49 2.07 -3.45 -5.46
C LEU A 49 3.13 -2.95 -4.46
N LEU A 50 3.13 -3.56 -3.27
CA LEU A 50 4.12 -3.34 -2.24
C LEU A 50 4.85 -4.67 -2.00
N ASP A 51 6.15 -4.70 -2.24
CA ASP A 51 6.93 -5.94 -2.14
C ASP A 51 8.33 -5.74 -1.54
N GLU A 52 8.88 -6.79 -0.92
CA GLU A 52 10.25 -6.85 -0.40
C GLU A 52 10.63 -5.71 0.57
N HIS A 53 10.30 -5.88 1.86
CA HIS A 53 10.68 -4.99 2.97
C HIS A 53 10.21 -3.54 2.78
N VAL A 54 8.91 -3.34 2.61
CA VAL A 54 8.33 -1.99 2.49
C VAL A 54 7.69 -1.58 3.81
N VAL A 55 8.00 -0.37 4.28
CA VAL A 55 7.42 0.20 5.50
C VAL A 55 6.72 1.51 5.14
N ILE A 56 5.44 1.63 5.49
CA ILE A 56 4.64 2.84 5.30
C ILE A 56 4.04 3.22 6.64
N GLN A 57 4.43 4.39 7.16
CA GLN A 57 4.03 4.85 8.49
C GLN A 57 3.76 6.36 8.50
N GLY A 58 3.30 6.87 9.66
CA GLY A 58 2.95 8.27 9.84
C GLY A 58 1.62 8.63 9.17
N GLU A 59 1.55 9.79 8.55
CA GLU A 59 0.44 10.31 7.75
C GLU A 59 0.72 10.16 6.24
N SER A 60 1.53 9.17 5.85
CA SER A 60 1.91 8.92 4.46
C SER A 60 0.69 8.58 3.58
N ARG A 61 0.69 9.08 2.33
CA ARG A 61 -0.41 8.92 1.39
C ARG A 61 0.08 8.36 0.06
N ILE A 62 -0.49 7.24 -0.36
CA ILE A 62 -0.23 6.61 -1.66
C ILE A 62 -1.53 6.60 -2.45
N THR A 63 -1.49 7.15 -3.67
CA THR A 63 -2.64 7.17 -4.57
C THR A 63 -2.29 6.77 -6.01
N GLY A 64 -3.20 6.04 -6.65
CA GLY A 64 -3.09 5.67 -8.06
C GLY A 64 -2.44 4.30 -8.30
N ALA A 65 -1.90 4.10 -9.50
CA ALA A 65 -1.23 2.87 -9.89
C ALA A 65 0.27 2.93 -9.55
N VAL A 66 0.67 2.26 -8.47
CA VAL A 66 2.01 2.43 -7.85
C VAL A 66 2.68 1.08 -7.60
N ILE A 67 3.98 1.01 -7.84
CA ILE A 67 4.83 -0.14 -7.48
C ILE A 67 5.94 0.38 -6.56
N ILE A 68 6.04 -0.17 -5.35
CA ILE A 68 7.10 0.13 -4.38
C ILE A 68 7.73 -1.19 -3.97
N GLU A 69 9.01 -1.34 -4.22
CA GLU A 69 9.74 -2.57 -4.01
C GLU A 69 11.15 -2.31 -3.50
N ASN A 70 11.75 -3.32 -2.84
CA ASN A 70 13.15 -3.37 -2.44
C ASN A 70 13.57 -2.36 -1.36
N HIS A 71 13.21 -2.64 -0.10
CA HIS A 71 13.70 -1.92 1.09
C HIS A 71 13.40 -0.42 1.04
N VAL A 72 12.10 -0.09 0.96
CA VAL A 72 11.62 1.29 0.87
C VAL A 72 10.84 1.65 2.13
N GLU A 73 11.12 2.83 2.68
CA GLU A 73 10.45 3.36 3.85
C GLU A 73 9.80 4.73 3.55
N LEU A 74 8.49 4.82 3.78
CA LEU A 74 7.70 6.05 3.70
C LEU A 74 7.23 6.42 5.10
N THR A 75 7.66 7.57 5.60
CA THR A 75 7.32 8.06 6.94
C THR A 75 6.78 9.49 6.90
N ASP A 76 6.36 9.97 8.07
CA ASP A 76 5.89 11.33 8.30
C ASP A 76 4.73 11.70 7.38
N ASN A 77 4.95 12.57 6.39
CA ASN A 77 3.92 13.11 5.49
C ASN A 77 4.25 12.81 4.02
N ALA A 78 4.91 11.68 3.74
CA ALA A 78 5.29 11.31 2.39
C ALA A 78 4.05 11.15 1.49
N VAL A 79 4.11 11.73 0.29
CA VAL A 79 3.01 11.66 -0.70
C VAL A 79 3.55 11.04 -1.99
N VAL A 80 2.91 9.96 -2.42
CA VAL A 80 3.18 9.28 -3.70
C VAL A 80 1.88 9.25 -4.50
N GLU A 81 1.91 9.85 -5.69
CA GLU A 81 0.75 9.93 -6.59
C GLU A 81 1.16 9.52 -8.00
N ALA A 82 0.33 8.68 -8.62
CA ALA A 82 0.47 8.28 -10.02
C ALA A 82 -0.85 8.57 -10.77
N PHE A 83 -0.75 9.25 -11.92
CA PHE A 83 -1.86 9.68 -12.78
C PHE A 83 -1.85 8.97 -14.12
#